data_AF-A0A0N0ZUD0-F1
#
_entry.id   AF-A0A0N0ZUD0-F1
#
_cell.length_a   1.000
_cell.length_b   1.000
_cell.length_c   1.000
_cell.angle_alpha   90.00
_cell.angle_beta   90.00
_cell.angle_gamma   90.00
#
_symmetry.space_group_name_H-M   'P 1'
#
loop_
_entity.id
_entity.type
_entity.pdbx_description
1 polymer ?
#
loop_
_entity_poly.entity_id
_entity_poly.type
_entity_poly.pdbx_seq_one_letter_code
_entity_poly.pdbx_strand_id
1 'polypeptide(L)'
;MSNFIELNENKVYPKGNAKIFQNDSGSIAVSELNETTDGVIINTNGKSRFELTFEPEQLDQQSFGATMNILDKYNRVKTVAQWAHRPRIDNVPACLVANSLLEGKEIIVQFYKDGQEVHRYSVENPCDSQDTNWIQLAIYVLVSVGAAVASAVDYKKTTTTTTGPDGKTTTTVTTTKSFGNAGSAQKSMANSNAGYVDFDHIYITSSKSFDSTVYDELDGPISEVILNGNFGNMELKSISNEF
;
A
#
# COMPACT_ATOMS: atom_id res chain seq x y z
N MET A 1 -4.44 -1.58 31.62
CA MET A 1 -5.33 -1.70 30.46
C MET A 1 -4.46 -2.03 29.26
N SER A 2 -4.86 -2.94 28.39
CA SER A 2 -4.13 -3.24 27.15
C SER A 2 -4.15 -2.01 26.25
N ASN A 3 -3.00 -1.63 25.69
CA ASN A 3 -2.87 -0.48 24.77
C ASN A 3 -3.30 -0.85 23.33
N PHE A 4 -4.10 -1.90 23.17
CA PHE A 4 -4.54 -2.41 21.88
C PHE A 4 -5.97 -2.93 21.94
N ILE A 5 -6.60 -2.96 20.77
CA ILE A 5 -7.91 -3.58 20.52
C ILE A 5 -7.70 -4.67 19.46
N GLU A 6 -8.32 -5.82 19.65
CA GLU A 6 -8.29 -6.90 18.68
C GLU A 6 -9.39 -6.71 17.63
N LEU A 7 -9.01 -6.78 16.36
CA LEU A 7 -9.92 -6.87 15.22
C LEU A 7 -9.59 -8.15 14.48
N ASN A 8 -10.46 -9.15 14.65
CA ASN A 8 -10.19 -10.55 14.32
C ASN A 8 -8.95 -11.06 15.07
N GLU A 9 -7.96 -11.63 14.36
CA GLU A 9 -6.69 -12.08 14.97
C GLU A 9 -5.63 -10.97 15.10
N ASN A 10 -5.92 -9.76 14.59
CA ASN A 10 -4.95 -8.67 14.48
C ASN A 10 -5.02 -7.73 15.67
N LYS A 11 -3.88 -7.20 16.09
CA LYS A 11 -3.81 -6.23 17.20
C LYS A 11 -3.65 -4.82 16.65
N VAL A 12 -4.59 -3.94 16.98
CA VAL A 12 -4.59 -2.55 16.56
C VAL A 12 -4.16 -1.66 17.71
N TYR A 13 -3.16 -0.83 17.47
CA TYR A 13 -2.58 0.11 18.42
C TYR A 13 -2.77 1.54 17.90
N PRO A 14 -3.06 2.51 18.79
CA PRO A 14 -3.01 3.91 18.39
C PRO A 14 -1.57 4.33 18.09
N LYS A 15 -1.41 5.28 17.16
CA LYS A 15 -0.12 5.89 16.83
C LYS A 15 -0.22 7.41 16.89
N GLY A 16 0.82 8.04 17.43
CA GLY A 16 0.82 9.48 17.67
C GLY A 16 -0.16 9.85 18.78
N ASN A 17 -0.99 10.85 18.53
CA ASN A 17 -2.04 11.30 19.43
C ASN A 17 -3.38 10.57 19.22
N ALA A 18 -3.44 9.65 18.26
CA ALA A 18 -4.67 8.94 17.94
C ALA A 18 -5.22 8.19 19.16
N LYS A 19 -6.55 8.10 19.22
CA LYS A 19 -7.27 7.25 20.18
C LYS A 19 -8.03 6.19 19.42
N ILE A 20 -8.10 5.00 20.00
CA ILE A 20 -8.87 3.89 19.44
C ILE A 20 -9.91 3.40 20.44
N PHE A 21 -11.09 3.06 19.94
CA PHE A 21 -12.14 2.40 20.71
C PHE A 21 -12.92 1.43 19.81
N GLN A 22 -13.40 0.34 20.40
CA GLN A 22 -14.27 -0.60 19.71
C GLN A 22 -15.72 -0.13 19.86
N ASN A 23 -16.45 -0.06 18.75
CA ASN A 23 -17.87 0.29 18.78
C ASN A 23 -18.75 -0.96 18.93
N ASP A 24 -20.06 -0.77 19.06
CA ASP A 24 -21.02 -1.86 19.26
C ASP A 24 -21.12 -2.81 18.05
N SER A 25 -20.71 -2.37 16.84
CA SER A 25 -20.66 -3.23 15.65
C SER A 25 -19.39 -4.09 15.58
N GLY A 26 -18.47 -3.93 16.52
CA GLY A 26 -17.18 -4.63 16.54
C GLY A 26 -16.08 -3.97 15.70
N SER A 27 -16.39 -2.88 14.99
CA SER A 27 -15.43 -2.05 14.26
C SER A 27 -14.54 -1.28 15.24
N ILE A 28 -13.39 -0.80 14.75
CA ILE A 28 -12.51 0.09 15.52
C ILE A 28 -12.64 1.51 15.00
N ALA A 29 -13.15 2.39 15.86
CA ALA A 29 -13.11 3.82 15.61
C ALA A 29 -11.76 4.38 16.06
N VAL A 30 -11.17 5.18 15.18
CA VAL A 30 -9.92 5.90 15.38
C VAL A 30 -10.23 7.39 15.34
N SER A 31 -9.78 8.13 16.34
CA SER A 31 -10.01 9.57 16.46
C SER A 31 -8.72 10.31 16.79
N GLU A 32 -8.76 11.64 16.75
CA GLU A 32 -7.61 12.52 17.02
C GLU A 32 -6.48 12.36 15.99
N LEU A 33 -6.87 12.15 14.73
CA LEU A 33 -5.99 12.08 13.57
C LEU A 33 -5.76 13.49 13.01
N ASN A 34 -5.04 14.34 13.75
CA ASN A 34 -4.89 15.75 13.42
C ASN A 34 -3.56 16.05 12.69
N GLU A 35 -2.54 15.26 12.97
CA GLU A 35 -1.23 15.33 12.33
C GLU A 35 -1.06 14.22 11.29
N THR A 36 -0.23 14.45 10.27
CA THR A 36 0.06 13.44 9.24
C THR A 36 0.77 12.19 9.77
N THR A 37 1.23 12.25 11.02
CA THR A 37 1.89 11.19 11.76
C THR A 37 0.95 10.47 12.73
N ASP A 38 -0.27 10.96 12.95
CA ASP A 38 -1.28 10.28 13.75
C ASP A 38 -1.88 9.12 12.95
N GLY A 39 -2.30 8.05 13.63
CA GLY A 39 -2.78 6.87 12.93
C GLY A 39 -2.98 5.62 13.79
N VAL A 40 -2.84 4.48 13.12
CA VAL A 40 -2.88 3.16 13.76
C VAL A 40 -1.73 2.28 13.28
N ILE A 41 -1.27 1.40 14.17
CA ILE A 41 -0.39 0.28 13.84
C ILE A 41 -1.21 -0.99 14.01
N ILE A 42 -1.25 -1.81 12.97
CA ILE A 42 -1.94 -3.09 12.94
C ILE A 42 -0.87 -4.17 12.88
N ASN A 43 -0.72 -4.95 13.95
CA ASN A 43 0.10 -6.14 13.92
C ASN A 43 -0.69 -7.27 13.25
N THR A 44 -0.18 -7.72 12.11
CA THR A 44 -0.82 -8.69 11.23
C THR A 44 -0.45 -10.14 11.57
N ASN A 45 0.37 -10.38 12.59
CA ASN A 45 0.91 -11.69 12.95
C ASN A 45 1.69 -12.40 11.81
N GLY A 46 2.32 -11.64 10.91
CA GLY A 46 3.17 -12.24 9.88
C GLY A 46 2.38 -12.94 8.76
N LYS A 47 1.32 -12.30 8.24
CA LYS A 47 0.49 -12.85 7.14
C LYS A 47 0.98 -12.38 5.76
N SER A 48 0.88 -13.24 4.75
CA SER A 48 1.27 -12.95 3.36
C SER A 48 0.18 -12.26 2.54
N ARG A 49 -1.04 -12.25 3.05
CA ARG A 49 -2.19 -11.50 2.55
C ARG A 49 -2.75 -10.67 3.71
N PHE A 50 -3.11 -9.44 3.41
CA PHE A 50 -3.74 -8.51 4.32
C PHE A 50 -4.72 -7.68 3.52
N GLU A 51 -5.97 -7.63 3.97
CA GLU A 51 -7.02 -6.81 3.37
C GLU A 51 -7.71 -6.05 4.49
N LEU A 52 -7.62 -4.73 4.43
CA LEU A 52 -8.29 -3.85 5.37
C LEU A 52 -9.38 -3.10 4.63
N THR A 53 -10.58 -3.12 5.19
CA THR A 53 -11.66 -2.22 4.80
C THR A 53 -11.94 -1.24 5.92
N PHE A 54 -12.10 0.03 5.57
CA PHE A 54 -12.45 1.13 6.46
C PHE A 54 -13.52 2.02 5.83
N GLU A 55 -14.17 2.85 6.65
CA GLU A 55 -15.16 3.82 6.17
C GLU A 55 -14.54 4.72 5.08
N PRO A 56 -15.25 5.02 3.98
CA PRO A 56 -14.68 5.80 2.89
C PRO A 56 -14.28 7.21 3.31
N GLU A 57 -13.01 7.55 3.15
CA GLU A 57 -12.44 8.86 3.47
C GLU A 57 -12.12 9.65 2.21
N GLN A 58 -12.62 10.89 2.13
CA GLN A 58 -12.33 11.82 1.05
C GLN A 58 -10.94 12.44 1.24
N LEU A 59 -10.05 12.28 0.26
CA LEU A 59 -8.65 12.68 0.41
C LEU A 59 -8.30 14.06 -0.17
N ASP A 60 -9.24 14.80 -0.75
CA ASP A 60 -8.98 16.00 -1.56
C ASP A 60 -8.00 17.02 -0.93
N GLN A 61 -8.06 17.19 0.39
CA GLN A 61 -7.17 18.07 1.18
C GLN A 61 -6.41 17.34 2.30
N GLN A 62 -6.48 16.01 2.30
CA GLN A 62 -6.00 15.15 3.35
C GLN A 62 -4.77 14.37 2.88
N SER A 63 -3.78 14.24 3.75
CA SER A 63 -2.68 13.30 3.54
C SER A 63 -3.08 11.96 4.12
N PHE A 64 -2.81 10.90 3.38
CA PHE A 64 -2.99 9.53 3.85
C PHE A 64 -1.71 8.75 3.51
N GLY A 65 -1.29 7.85 4.38
CA GLY A 65 -0.20 6.94 4.10
C GLY A 65 -0.46 5.56 4.67
N ALA A 66 -0.17 4.53 3.89
CA ALA A 66 -0.07 3.17 4.38
C ALA A 66 1.37 2.67 4.22
N THR A 67 1.88 2.03 5.26
CA THR A 67 3.18 1.38 5.27
C THR A 67 3.02 -0.04 5.75
N MET A 68 3.35 -1.01 4.91
CA MET A 68 3.42 -2.41 5.28
C MET A 68 4.89 -2.77 5.57
N ASN A 69 5.20 -3.04 6.84
CA ASN A 69 6.52 -3.46 7.28
C ASN A 69 6.65 -4.98 7.20
N ILE A 70 7.75 -5.42 6.61
CA ILE A 70 8.24 -6.79 6.71
C ILE A 70 9.40 -6.77 7.70
N LEU A 71 9.24 -7.53 8.80
CA LEU A 71 10.23 -7.62 9.86
C LEU A 71 11.02 -8.94 9.75
N ASP A 72 12.27 -8.93 10.21
CA ASP A 72 13.00 -10.19 10.41
C ASP A 72 12.62 -10.89 11.72
N LYS A 73 13.22 -12.07 11.95
CA LYS A 73 13.06 -12.86 13.18
C LYS A 73 13.45 -12.13 14.48
N TYR A 74 14.12 -10.98 14.39
CA TYR A 74 14.50 -10.14 15.53
C TYR A 74 13.63 -8.86 15.61
N ASN A 75 12.51 -8.80 14.89
CA ASN A 75 11.61 -7.66 14.80
C ASN A 75 12.26 -6.38 14.24
N ARG A 76 13.28 -6.52 13.39
CA ARG A 76 13.91 -5.37 12.70
C ARG A 76 13.27 -5.18 11.33
N VAL A 77 12.97 -3.94 10.96
CA VAL A 77 12.43 -3.61 9.63
C VAL A 77 13.46 -3.99 8.57
N LYS A 78 13.06 -4.91 7.69
CA LYS A 78 13.89 -5.37 6.56
C LYS A 78 13.53 -4.69 5.27
N THR A 79 12.23 -4.58 5.01
CA THR A 79 11.72 -3.86 3.86
C THR A 79 10.36 -3.27 4.21
N VAL A 80 9.98 -2.28 3.40
CA VAL A 80 8.71 -1.59 3.51
C VAL A 80 8.05 -1.54 2.15
N ALA A 81 6.75 -1.75 2.15
CA ALA A 81 5.87 -1.41 1.05
C ALA A 81 5.07 -0.20 1.50
N GLN A 82 5.24 0.93 0.83
CA GLN A 82 4.57 2.16 1.21
C GLN A 82 3.81 2.73 0.05
N TRP A 83 2.70 3.38 0.37
CA TRP A 83 2.11 4.35 -0.51
C TRP A 83 1.51 5.49 0.30
N ALA A 84 1.43 6.66 -0.32
CA ALA A 84 0.85 7.83 0.31
C ALA A 84 0.09 8.68 -0.70
N HIS A 85 -1.01 9.26 -0.27
CA HIS A 85 -1.70 10.32 -0.95
C HIS A 85 -1.14 11.66 -0.49
N ARG A 86 -0.67 12.45 -1.45
CA ARG A 86 -0.37 13.87 -1.26
C ARG A 86 -1.56 14.69 -1.78
N PRO A 87 -2.16 15.55 -0.95
CA PRO A 87 -3.26 16.39 -1.39
C PRO A 87 -2.83 17.45 -2.41
N ARG A 88 -3.81 18.03 -3.10
CA ARG A 88 -3.58 19.13 -4.03
C ARG A 88 -3.04 20.35 -3.28
N ILE A 89 -1.96 20.94 -3.78
CA ILE A 89 -1.40 22.20 -3.27
C ILE A 89 -1.33 23.18 -4.42
N ASP A 90 -2.13 24.24 -4.35
CA ASP A 90 -2.26 25.26 -5.39
C ASP A 90 -2.57 24.67 -6.79
N ASN A 91 -1.62 24.82 -7.72
CA ASN A 91 -1.68 24.34 -9.09
C ASN A 91 -1.03 22.95 -9.27
N VAL A 92 -0.53 22.33 -8.20
CA VAL A 92 0.03 20.98 -8.23
C VAL A 92 -1.07 19.98 -7.92
N PRO A 93 -1.42 19.07 -8.86
CA PRO A 93 -2.44 18.05 -8.63
C PRO A 93 -2.13 17.17 -7.42
N ALA A 94 -3.17 16.62 -6.80
CA ALA A 94 -3.01 15.57 -5.80
C ALA A 94 -2.38 14.33 -6.46
N CYS A 95 -1.60 13.56 -5.72
CA CYS A 95 -0.92 12.39 -6.26
C CYS A 95 -0.85 11.22 -5.29
N LEU A 96 -0.90 10.02 -5.85
CA LEU A 96 -0.56 8.79 -5.14
C LEU A 96 0.92 8.49 -5.37
N VAL A 97 1.71 8.40 -4.30
CA VAL A 97 3.11 7.98 -4.40
C VAL A 97 3.24 6.57 -3.88
N ALA A 98 4.02 5.73 -4.57
CA ALA A 98 4.37 4.40 -4.12
C ALA A 98 5.87 4.32 -3.88
N ASN A 99 6.27 3.61 -2.84
CA ASN A 99 7.66 3.47 -2.46
C ASN A 99 7.93 2.07 -1.93
N SER A 100 9.04 1.49 -2.37
CA SER A 100 9.59 0.27 -1.80
C SER A 100 11.05 0.11 -2.25
N LEU A 101 11.93 -0.13 -1.27
CA LEU A 101 13.34 -0.42 -1.48
C LEU A 101 13.58 -1.67 -2.35
N LEU A 102 12.56 -2.54 -2.50
CA LEU A 102 12.67 -3.84 -3.15
C LEU A 102 11.66 -4.06 -4.28
N GLU A 103 11.01 -3.01 -4.80
CA GLU A 103 10.23 -3.18 -6.03
C GLU A 103 11.13 -3.79 -7.10
N GLY A 104 10.56 -4.71 -7.86
CA GLY A 104 11.17 -5.26 -9.05
C GLY A 104 11.50 -4.18 -10.07
N LYS A 105 12.25 -4.59 -11.11
CA LYS A 105 12.62 -3.73 -12.23
C LYS A 105 11.40 -3.17 -12.96
N GLU A 106 10.30 -3.90 -12.95
CA GLU A 106 9.05 -3.48 -13.55
C GLU A 106 7.97 -3.34 -12.47
N ILE A 107 7.24 -2.22 -12.54
CA ILE A 107 6.09 -1.95 -11.68
C ILE A 107 4.90 -1.70 -12.59
N ILE A 108 3.88 -2.52 -12.41
CA ILE A 108 2.65 -2.49 -13.18
C ILE A 108 1.59 -1.77 -12.34
N VAL A 109 1.01 -0.69 -12.88
CA VAL A 109 -0.12 0.01 -12.29
C VAL A 109 -1.36 -0.27 -13.12
N GLN A 110 -2.40 -0.80 -12.49
CA GLN A 110 -3.66 -1.17 -13.13
C GLN A 110 -4.83 -0.46 -12.45
N PHE A 111 -5.72 0.10 -13.25
CA PHE A 111 -6.95 0.75 -12.81
C PHE A 111 -8.12 -0.14 -13.16
N TYR A 112 -8.98 -0.38 -12.17
CA TYR A 112 -10.18 -1.18 -12.32
C TYR A 112 -11.42 -0.34 -12.07
N LYS A 113 -12.44 -0.53 -12.91
CA LYS A 113 -13.78 0.04 -12.76
C LYS A 113 -14.80 -1.06 -13.00
N ASP A 114 -15.77 -1.23 -12.12
CA ASP A 114 -16.81 -2.25 -12.22
C ASP A 114 -16.24 -3.68 -12.43
N GLY A 115 -15.10 -3.96 -11.79
CA GLY A 115 -14.39 -5.24 -11.90
C GLY A 115 -13.59 -5.46 -13.19
N GLN A 116 -13.52 -4.47 -14.09
CA GLN A 116 -12.76 -4.55 -15.35
C GLN A 116 -11.54 -3.62 -15.35
N GLU A 117 -10.43 -4.10 -15.91
CA GLU A 117 -9.24 -3.25 -16.14
C GLU A 117 -9.58 -2.18 -17.18
N VAL A 118 -9.60 -0.91 -16.77
CA VAL A 118 -9.87 0.26 -17.63
C VAL A 118 -8.60 0.95 -18.09
N HIS A 119 -7.49 0.76 -17.36
CA HIS A 119 -6.20 1.29 -17.76
C HIS A 119 -5.05 0.52 -17.11
N ARG A 120 -3.93 0.46 -17.82
CA ARG A 120 -2.69 -0.15 -17.35
C ARG A 120 -1.49 0.59 -17.90
N TYR A 121 -0.50 0.80 -17.07
CA TYR A 121 0.82 1.22 -17.50
C TYR A 121 1.92 0.52 -16.71
N SER A 122 3.13 0.54 -17.26
CA SER A 122 4.32 -0.03 -16.66
C SER A 122 5.33 1.07 -16.40
N VAL A 123 5.98 1.02 -15.25
CA VAL A 123 7.06 1.90 -14.84
C VAL A 123 8.32 1.05 -14.70
N GLU A 124 9.37 1.44 -15.42
CA GLU A 124 10.69 0.86 -15.21
C GLU A 124 11.32 1.49 -13.96
N ASN A 125 11.61 0.65 -12.97
CA ASN A 125 12.36 1.01 -11.79
C ASN A 125 13.86 0.90 -12.13
N PRO A 126 14.63 2.01 -12.12
CA PRO A 126 16.05 1.99 -12.43
C PRO A 126 16.83 1.33 -11.28
N CYS A 127 16.87 -0.01 -11.26
CA CYS A 127 17.43 -0.83 -10.17
C CYS A 127 18.93 -0.62 -9.87
N ASP A 128 19.65 0.21 -10.64
CA ASP A 128 21.10 0.40 -10.53
C ASP A 128 21.52 1.42 -9.47
N SER A 129 20.57 2.04 -8.74
CA SER A 129 20.90 2.89 -7.61
C SER A 129 20.36 2.35 -6.30
N GLN A 130 21.25 2.00 -5.37
CA GLN A 130 20.89 1.67 -3.99
C GLN A 130 20.34 2.90 -3.23
N ASP A 131 20.58 4.12 -3.74
CA ASP A 131 20.30 5.37 -3.06
C ASP A 131 19.18 6.22 -3.73
N THR A 132 18.81 5.95 -4.99
CA THR A 132 17.92 6.82 -5.79
C THR A 132 16.51 6.25 -6.00
N ASN A 133 16.28 4.98 -5.67
CA ASN A 133 15.02 4.27 -5.97
C ASN A 133 13.77 4.88 -5.30
N TRP A 134 13.93 5.49 -4.11
CA TRP A 134 12.81 5.96 -3.28
C TRP A 134 12.06 7.15 -3.90
N ILE A 135 12.78 8.10 -4.50
CA ILE A 135 12.21 9.39 -4.92
C ILE A 135 11.73 9.32 -6.38
N GLN A 136 12.44 8.60 -7.24
CA GLN A 136 12.13 8.61 -8.67
C GLN A 136 10.86 7.82 -8.99
N LEU A 137 10.59 6.72 -8.30
CA LEU A 137 9.34 5.97 -8.42
C LEU A 137 8.13 6.78 -7.91
N ALA A 138 8.29 7.47 -6.79
CA ALA A 138 7.27 8.40 -6.26
C ALA A 138 6.93 9.51 -7.27
N ILE A 139 7.90 9.93 -8.10
CA ILE A 139 7.71 10.91 -9.18
C ILE A 139 7.06 10.29 -10.43
N TYR A 140 7.29 9.01 -10.75
CA TYR A 140 6.70 8.37 -11.93
C TYR A 140 5.26 7.91 -11.74
N VAL A 141 4.87 7.52 -10.53
CA VAL A 141 3.49 7.14 -10.19
C VAL A 141 2.65 8.37 -9.84
N LEU A 142 3.02 9.58 -10.32
CA LEU A 142 2.18 10.77 -10.24
C LEU A 142 0.91 10.59 -11.08
N VAL A 143 -0.03 9.81 -10.58
CA VAL A 143 -1.40 9.83 -11.05
C VAL A 143 -2.00 11.06 -10.44
N SER A 144 -2.26 12.10 -11.26
CA SER A 144 -3.09 13.23 -10.81
C SER A 144 -4.45 12.65 -10.45
N VAL A 145 -4.73 12.50 -9.16
CA VAL A 145 -6.02 12.02 -8.70
C VAL A 145 -6.92 13.24 -8.52
N GLY A 146 -7.95 13.38 -9.35
CA GLY A 146 -8.86 14.54 -9.32
C GLY A 146 -9.76 14.55 -8.08
N ALA A 147 -10.12 13.38 -7.59
CA ALA A 147 -10.79 13.10 -6.32
C ALA A 147 -10.42 11.67 -5.92
N ALA A 148 -10.00 11.44 -4.68
CA ALA A 148 -9.59 10.11 -4.20
C ALA A 148 -10.36 9.74 -2.94
N VAL A 149 -11.04 8.60 -2.98
CA VAL A 149 -11.67 8.00 -1.81
C VAL A 149 -10.85 6.80 -1.37
N ALA A 150 -10.41 6.83 -0.12
CA ALA A 150 -9.73 5.71 0.51
C ALA A 150 -10.76 4.91 1.32
N SER A 151 -10.92 3.62 1.03
CA SER A 151 -11.72 2.71 1.88
C SER A 151 -11.09 1.34 2.06
N ALA A 152 -10.03 1.05 1.29
CA ALA A 152 -9.36 -0.22 1.33
C ALA A 152 -7.85 -0.05 1.19
N VAL A 153 -7.12 -0.89 1.93
CA VAL A 153 -5.68 -1.07 1.81
C VAL A 153 -5.41 -2.56 1.79
N ASP A 154 -4.98 -3.08 0.63
CA ASP A 154 -4.64 -4.49 0.53
C ASP A 154 -3.16 -4.69 0.23
N TYR A 155 -2.68 -5.84 0.66
CA TYR A 155 -1.41 -6.40 0.26
C TYR A 155 -1.54 -7.90 0.02
N LYS A 156 -0.95 -8.36 -1.07
CA LYS A 156 -0.79 -9.76 -1.38
C LYS A 156 0.63 -10.03 -1.84
N LYS A 157 1.19 -11.12 -1.34
CA LYS A 157 2.46 -11.67 -1.80
C LYS A 157 2.28 -13.07 -2.34
N THR A 158 2.95 -13.36 -3.45
CA THR A 158 3.08 -14.71 -4.00
C THR A 158 4.54 -14.99 -4.34
N THR A 159 5.03 -16.16 -3.91
CA THR A 159 6.39 -16.62 -4.20
C THR A 159 6.31 -17.87 -5.07
N THR A 160 7.01 -17.86 -6.20
CA THR A 160 7.07 -18.97 -7.15
C THR A 160 8.53 -19.36 -7.36
N THR A 161 8.87 -20.62 -7.14
CA THR A 161 10.21 -21.15 -7.39
C THR A 161 10.17 -22.11 -8.58
N THR A 162 11.01 -21.85 -9.57
CA THR A 162 11.13 -22.67 -10.79
C THR A 162 12.58 -23.13 -10.98
N THR A 163 12.78 -24.39 -11.32
CA THR A 163 14.09 -24.93 -11.72
C THR A 163 14.13 -25.08 -13.23
N GLY A 164 15.07 -24.39 -13.87
CA GLY A 164 15.27 -24.43 -15.32
C GLY A 164 15.87 -25.77 -15.80
N PRO A 165 15.85 -26.02 -17.12
CA PRO A 165 16.46 -27.22 -17.72
C PRO A 165 17.98 -27.34 -17.48
N ASP A 166 18.64 -26.24 -17.16
CA ASP A 166 20.05 -26.13 -16.78
C ASP A 166 20.32 -26.46 -15.30
N GLY A 167 19.27 -26.79 -14.53
CA GLY A 167 19.35 -27.04 -13.09
C GLY A 167 19.40 -25.77 -12.24
N LYS A 168 19.38 -24.57 -12.85
CA LYS A 168 19.36 -23.30 -12.13
C LYS A 168 17.99 -23.08 -11.51
N THR A 169 17.97 -22.68 -10.25
CA THR A 169 16.72 -22.35 -9.55
C THR A 169 16.53 -20.84 -9.51
N THR A 170 15.36 -20.39 -9.93
CA THR A 170 14.93 -18.99 -9.85
C THR A 170 13.72 -18.91 -8.93
N THR A 171 13.79 -17.99 -7.96
CA THR A 171 12.63 -17.66 -7.13
C THR A 171 12.13 -16.28 -7.53
N THR A 172 10.86 -16.19 -7.91
CA THR A 172 10.16 -14.95 -8.25
C THR A 172 9.19 -14.60 -7.14
N VAL A 173 9.33 -13.39 -6.63
CA VAL A 173 8.45 -12.80 -5.63
C VAL A 173 7.61 -11.75 -6.32
N THR A 174 6.29 -11.85 -6.20
CA THR A 174 5.36 -10.84 -6.67
C THR A 174 4.62 -10.24 -5.48
N THR A 175 4.63 -8.91 -5.41
CA THR A 175 3.84 -8.16 -4.44
C THR A 175 2.79 -7.34 -5.18
N THR A 176 1.57 -7.35 -4.67
CA THR A 176 0.46 -6.54 -5.15
C THR A 176 -0.07 -5.73 -3.99
N LYS A 177 -0.17 -4.43 -4.18
CA LYS A 177 -0.76 -3.48 -3.24
C LYS A 177 -1.99 -2.89 -3.89
N SER A 178 -3.04 -2.64 -3.12
CA SER A 178 -4.23 -1.98 -3.63
C SER A 178 -4.54 -0.69 -2.88
N PHE A 179 -5.27 0.18 -3.57
CA PHE A 179 -5.94 1.34 -3.03
C PHE A 179 -7.33 1.44 -3.67
N GLY A 180 -8.40 1.71 -2.91
CA GLY A 180 -9.72 1.82 -3.53
C GLY A 180 -10.84 2.44 -2.70
N ASN A 181 -11.72 3.16 -3.42
CA ASN A 181 -13.19 3.02 -3.42
C ASN A 181 -13.86 3.86 -4.51
N ALA A 182 -13.17 4.90 -5.00
CA ALA A 182 -13.55 5.70 -6.16
C ALA A 182 -12.47 6.74 -6.41
N GLY A 183 -12.18 7.03 -7.67
CA GLY A 183 -11.42 8.21 -8.03
C GLY A 183 -11.29 8.40 -9.52
N SER A 184 -10.62 9.49 -9.89
CA SER A 184 -10.35 9.81 -11.29
C SER A 184 -8.88 10.15 -11.47
N ALA A 185 -8.22 9.48 -12.41
CA ALA A 185 -6.79 9.52 -12.64
C ALA A 185 -6.48 10.13 -14.01
N GLN A 186 -5.58 11.12 -14.08
CA GLN A 186 -5.12 11.59 -15.38
C GLN A 186 -4.30 10.50 -16.08
N LYS A 187 -4.62 10.18 -17.34
CA LYS A 187 -3.78 9.31 -18.18
C LYS A 187 -2.42 9.98 -18.33
N SER A 188 -1.36 9.28 -17.92
CA SER A 188 0.08 9.63 -18.02
C SER A 188 0.43 10.96 -18.71
N MET A 189 1.23 11.79 -18.03
CA MET A 189 1.77 13.05 -18.57
C MET A 189 2.65 12.89 -19.82
N ALA A 190 3.02 11.66 -20.22
CA ALA A 190 3.89 11.43 -21.37
C ALA A 190 3.19 11.63 -22.73
N ASN A 191 1.86 11.66 -22.80
CA ASN A 191 1.12 11.92 -24.04
C ASN A 191 0.08 13.02 -23.82
N SER A 192 0.24 14.12 -24.54
CA SER A 192 -0.50 15.39 -24.48
C SER A 192 -2.00 15.33 -24.85
N ASN A 193 -2.62 14.15 -24.87
CA ASN A 193 -4.06 13.96 -25.05
C ASN A 193 -4.68 13.46 -23.73
N ALA A 194 -4.67 14.33 -22.72
CA ALA A 194 -5.01 14.02 -21.34
C ALA A 194 -6.54 13.86 -21.14
N GLY A 195 -7.01 12.62 -21.22
CA GLY A 195 -8.30 12.23 -20.62
C GLY A 195 -8.09 11.74 -19.19
N TYR A 196 -9.14 11.78 -18.38
CA TYR A 196 -9.18 11.10 -17.09
C TYR A 196 -9.64 9.64 -17.26
N VAL A 197 -9.28 8.80 -16.30
CA VAL A 197 -9.76 7.42 -16.13
C VAL A 197 -10.42 7.36 -14.76
N ASP A 198 -11.72 7.10 -14.74
CA ASP A 198 -12.41 6.79 -13.50
C ASP A 198 -12.08 5.35 -13.09
N PHE A 199 -11.87 5.16 -11.80
CA PHE A 199 -11.52 3.87 -11.22
C PHE A 199 -12.23 3.69 -9.89
N ASP A 200 -12.48 2.44 -9.53
CA ASP A 200 -12.86 2.05 -8.17
C ASP A 200 -11.61 1.63 -7.38
N HIS A 201 -10.69 0.93 -8.05
CA HIS A 201 -9.49 0.35 -7.45
C HIS A 201 -8.25 0.57 -8.31
N ILE A 202 -7.12 0.79 -7.65
CA ILE A 202 -5.78 0.81 -8.25
C ILE A 202 -5.00 -0.37 -7.67
N TYR A 203 -4.41 -1.18 -8.53
CA TYR A 203 -3.44 -2.20 -8.14
C TYR A 203 -2.04 -1.81 -8.59
N ILE A 204 -1.08 -1.91 -7.68
CA ILE A 204 0.34 -1.70 -7.93
C ILE A 204 1.02 -3.04 -7.71
N THR A 205 1.48 -3.66 -8.79
CA THR A 205 2.11 -4.97 -8.78
C THR A 205 3.57 -4.85 -9.19
N SER A 206 4.46 -5.49 -8.45
CA SER A 206 5.86 -5.60 -8.83
C SER A 206 6.39 -7.01 -8.58
N SER A 207 7.32 -7.44 -9.44
CA SER A 207 7.94 -8.77 -9.34
C SER A 207 9.45 -8.70 -9.38
N LYS A 208 10.10 -9.42 -8.47
CA LYS A 208 11.55 -9.52 -8.38
C LYS A 208 11.99 -10.97 -8.42
N SER A 209 12.96 -11.28 -9.28
CA SER A 209 13.54 -12.61 -9.44
C SER A 209 14.93 -12.67 -8.82
N PHE A 210 15.24 -13.81 -8.19
CA PHE A 210 16.51 -14.05 -7.52
C PHE A 210 17.11 -15.37 -8.01
N ASP A 211 18.42 -15.37 -8.25
CA ASP A 211 19.20 -16.52 -8.76
C ASP A 211 19.60 -17.54 -7.67
N SER A 212 18.91 -17.53 -6.53
CA SER A 212 19.13 -18.46 -5.41
C SER A 212 17.89 -18.56 -4.52
N THR A 213 17.94 -19.41 -3.49
CA THR A 213 16.93 -19.43 -2.43
C THR A 213 16.81 -18.02 -1.83
N VAL A 214 15.65 -17.39 -1.98
CA VAL A 214 15.37 -16.13 -1.31
C VAL A 214 15.39 -16.42 0.18
N TYR A 215 16.31 -15.80 0.91
CA TYR A 215 16.26 -15.85 2.37
C TYR A 215 14.95 -15.18 2.80
N ASP A 216 14.16 -15.84 3.65
CA ASP A 216 12.94 -15.26 4.27
C ASP A 216 13.21 -13.85 4.86
N GLU A 217 14.48 -13.59 5.21
CA GLU A 217 15.02 -12.35 5.78
C GLU A 217 15.12 -11.16 4.80
N LEU A 218 14.94 -11.36 3.48
CA LEU A 218 14.86 -10.30 2.46
C LEU A 218 13.44 -10.06 1.96
N ASP A 219 12.56 -11.04 2.15
CA ASP A 219 11.21 -11.05 1.64
C ASP A 219 10.37 -12.00 2.49
N GLY A 220 9.82 -11.48 3.59
CA GLY A 220 8.96 -12.17 4.55
C GLY A 220 7.49 -11.75 4.44
N PRO A 221 6.59 -12.31 5.28
CA PRO A 221 5.22 -11.83 5.35
C PRO A 221 5.15 -10.42 5.98
N ILE A 222 4.04 -9.71 5.77
CA ILE A 222 3.81 -8.45 6.49
C ILE A 222 3.65 -8.77 7.96
N SER A 223 4.38 -8.06 8.81
CA SER A 223 4.24 -8.13 10.26
C SER A 223 3.47 -6.95 10.83
N GLU A 224 3.56 -5.77 10.19
CA GLU A 224 2.85 -4.58 10.63
C GLU A 224 2.32 -3.77 9.45
N VAL A 225 1.10 -3.26 9.57
CA VAL A 225 0.55 -2.22 8.69
C VAL A 225 0.35 -0.95 9.50
N ILE A 226 0.94 0.14 9.03
CA ILE A 226 0.83 1.45 9.65
C ILE A 226 0.00 2.33 8.73
N LEU A 227 -1.15 2.81 9.21
CA LEU A 227 -1.96 3.80 8.52
C LEU A 227 -1.76 5.13 9.24
N ASN A 228 -1.49 6.19 8.50
CA ASN A 228 -1.38 7.53 9.04
C ASN A 228 -2.12 8.55 8.19
N GLY A 229 -2.51 9.66 8.80
CA GLY A 229 -2.98 10.84 8.10
C GLY A 229 -3.84 11.75 8.97
N ASN A 230 -4.35 12.83 8.38
CA ASN A 230 -4.89 13.97 9.11
C ASN A 230 -6.43 14.14 9.01
N PHE A 231 -7.17 13.03 8.90
CA PHE A 231 -8.61 12.99 8.59
C PHE A 231 -9.56 13.26 9.78
N GLY A 232 -9.01 13.52 10.98
CA GLY A 232 -9.77 13.74 12.21
C GLY A 232 -10.31 12.45 12.83
N ASN A 233 -11.01 11.62 12.04
CA ASN A 233 -11.48 10.30 12.42
C ASN A 233 -11.38 9.28 11.26
N MET A 234 -11.49 8.00 11.58
CA MET A 234 -11.55 6.86 10.66
C MET A 234 -12.21 5.68 11.36
N GLU A 235 -12.94 4.84 10.64
CA GLU A 235 -13.48 3.59 11.20
C GLU A 235 -12.98 2.36 10.45
N LEU A 236 -12.20 1.50 11.12
CA LEU A 236 -11.74 0.22 10.59
C LEU A 236 -12.87 -0.81 10.72
N LYS A 237 -13.39 -1.29 9.59
CA LYS A 237 -14.56 -2.20 9.54
C LYS A 237 -14.16 -3.66 9.66
N SER A 238 -13.14 -4.08 8.90
CA SER A 238 -12.73 -5.48 8.84
C SER A 238 -11.30 -5.65 8.40
N ILE A 239 -10.64 -6.67 8.94
CA ILE A 239 -9.35 -7.15 8.45
C ILE A 239 -9.49 -8.63 8.05
N SER A 240 -9.15 -8.96 6.81
CA SER A 240 -9.03 -10.35 6.34
C SER A 240 -7.58 -10.71 6.06
N ASN A 241 -7.20 -11.91 6.47
CA ASN A 241 -5.89 -12.50 6.22
C ASN A 241 -6.01 -13.82 5.41
N GLU A 242 -7.21 -14.18 4.94
CA GLU A 242 -7.54 -15.50 4.37
C GLU A 242 -7.82 -15.49 2.86
N PHE A 243 -7.96 -16.68 2.27
CA PHE A 243 -8.32 -16.89 0.86
C PHE A 243 -9.80 -16.69 0.59
#